data_AF-A0A2S3U1S9-F1
#
_entry.id   AF-A0A2S3U1S9-F1
#
_cell.length_a   1.000
_cell.length_b   1.000
_cell.length_c   1.000
_cell.angle_alpha   90.00
_cell.angle_beta   90.00
_cell.angle_gamma   90.00
#
_symmetry.space_group_name_H-M   'P 1'
#
loop_
_entity.id
_entity.type
_entity.pdbx_description
1 polymer ?
#
loop_
_entity_poly.entity_id
_entity_poly.type
_entity_poly.pdbx_seq_one_letter_code
_entity_poly.pdbx_strand_id
1 'polypeptide(L)'
;MPVVIVEGILARDRYGKMLARLSQSFPRVLTYYFEVSFATTLARHQKRHRDFGVEDMRRWWLPHDTLGVANEVLIGEQQDLTTEVQQIMTAMHDCD
;
A
#
# COMPACT_ATOMS: atom_id res chain seq x y z
N MET A 1 22.25 -2.19 -6.71
CA MET A 1 21.30 -2.09 -7.84
C MET A 1 20.31 -0.97 -7.54
N PRO A 2 19.83 -0.20 -8.52
CA PRO A 2 18.82 0.83 -8.27
C PRO A 2 17.53 0.18 -7.76
N VAL A 3 16.92 0.80 -6.74
CA VAL A 3 15.62 0.40 -6.20
C VAL A 3 14.57 1.36 -6.75
N VAL A 4 13.44 0.80 -7.19
CA VAL A 4 12.26 1.59 -7.61
C VAL A 4 11.19 1.41 -6.55
N ILE A 5 10.69 2.51 -5.99
CA ILE A 5 9.56 2.53 -5.06
C ILE A 5 8.37 3.13 -5.79
N VAL A 6 7.25 2.42 -5.79
CA VAL A 6 5.97 2.92 -6.29
C VAL A 6 5.04 3.00 -5.09
N GLU A 7 4.62 4.22 -4.73
CA GLU A 7 3.80 4.48 -3.54
C GLU A 7 2.62 5.39 -3.89
N GLY A 8 1.52 5.25 -3.14
CA GLY A 8 0.33 6.09 -3.24
C GLY A 8 -0.98 5.35 -2.99
N ILE A 9 -2.09 6.02 -3.27
CA ILE A 9 -3.44 5.41 -3.28
C ILE A 9 -3.67 4.85 -4.69
N LEU A 10 -3.31 3.59 -4.88
CA LEU A 10 -3.23 2.94 -6.18
C LEU A 10 -4.46 2.06 -6.47
N ALA A 11 -5.63 2.70 -6.63
CA ALA A 11 -6.88 2.02 -6.93
C ALA A 11 -6.74 0.99 -8.06
N ARG A 12 -7.15 -0.26 -7.81
CA ARG A 12 -6.90 -1.41 -8.70
C ARG A 12 -7.57 -1.25 -10.06
N ASP A 13 -8.78 -0.70 -10.08
CA ASP A 13 -9.56 -0.47 -11.30
C ASP A 13 -8.82 0.44 -12.30
N ARG A 14 -8.11 1.44 -11.78
CA ARG A 14 -7.37 2.45 -12.55
C ARG A 14 -5.95 2.03 -12.84
N TYR A 15 -5.22 1.52 -11.84
CA TYR A 15 -3.78 1.29 -11.95
C TYR A 15 -3.38 -0.18 -12.03
N GLY A 16 -4.24 -1.13 -11.63
CA GLY A 16 -3.88 -2.53 -11.46
C GLY A 16 -3.28 -3.17 -12.73
N LYS A 17 -3.86 -2.90 -13.90
CA LYS A 17 -3.30 -3.39 -15.18
C LYS A 17 -1.93 -2.81 -15.51
N MET A 18 -1.70 -1.53 -15.18
CA MET A 18 -0.41 -0.86 -15.40
C MET A 18 0.64 -1.42 -14.43
N LEU A 19 0.30 -1.54 -13.14
CA LEU A 19 1.19 -2.07 -12.11
C LEU A 19 1.57 -3.53 -12.38
N ALA A 20 0.62 -4.36 -12.84
CA ALA A 20 0.89 -5.74 -13.22
C ALA A 20 1.82 -5.87 -14.44
N ARG A 21 1.82 -4.90 -15.35
CA ARG A 21 2.78 -4.86 -16.48
C ARG A 21 4.15 -4.34 -16.02
N LEU A 22 4.15 -3.33 -15.16
CA LEU A 22 5.37 -2.78 -14.58
C LEU A 22 6.13 -3.85 -13.80
N SER A 23 5.44 -4.63 -12.98
CA SER A 23 6.05 -5.70 -12.17
C SER A 23 6.77 -6.76 -13.01
N GLN A 24 6.27 -7.07 -14.21
CA GLN A 24 6.92 -8.01 -15.14
C GLN A 24 8.26 -7.50 -15.70
N SER A 25 8.54 -6.20 -15.58
CA SER A 25 9.80 -5.60 -16.03
C SER A 25 10.92 -5.72 -15.00
N PHE A 26 10.65 -6.27 -13.82
CA PHE A 26 11.63 -6.43 -12.75
C PHE A 26 11.80 -7.91 -12.40
N PRO A 27 13.04 -8.37 -12.15
CA PRO A 27 13.30 -9.75 -11.73
C PRO A 27 12.75 -10.06 -10.34
N ARG A 28 12.50 -9.01 -9.54
CA ARG A 28 12.01 -9.11 -8.17
C ARG A 28 11.06 -7.96 -7.87
N VAL A 29 9.93 -8.30 -7.26
CA VAL A 29 8.89 -7.34 -6.88
C VAL A 29 8.39 -7.70 -5.49
N LEU A 30 8.37 -6.71 -4.60
CA LEU A 30 7.73 -6.81 -3.29
C LEU A 30 6.48 -5.95 -3.34
N THR A 31 5.32 -6.54 -3.02
CA THR A 31 4.03 -5.85 -3.08
C THR A 31 3.44 -5.79 -1.68
N TYR A 32 3.11 -4.59 -1.22
CA TYR A 32 2.55 -4.36 0.11
C TYR A 32 1.25 -3.58 0.00
N TYR A 33 0.24 -4.00 0.75
CA TYR A 33 -1.05 -3.32 0.88
C TYR A 33 -1.28 -2.97 2.34
N PHE A 34 -1.56 -1.68 2.61
CA PHE A 34 -1.93 -1.24 3.96
C PHE A 34 -3.39 -1.58 4.24
N GLU A 35 -3.63 -2.64 5.01
CA GLU A 35 -4.94 -3.02 5.50
C GLU A 35 -5.30 -2.20 6.75
N VAL A 36 -5.74 -0.98 6.49
CA VAL A 36 -6.16 -0.02 7.52
C VAL A 36 -7.66 0.21 7.39
N SER A 37 -8.37 0.20 8.52
CA SER A 37 -9.81 0.44 8.50
C SER A 37 -10.14 1.88 8.08
N PHE A 38 -11.35 2.08 7.54
CA PHE A 38 -11.85 3.41 7.25
C PHE A 38 -11.87 4.29 8.50
N ALA A 39 -12.27 3.72 9.65
CA ALA A 39 -12.33 4.44 10.92
C ALA A 39 -10.94 4.94 11.36
N THR A 40 -9.93 4.09 11.31
CA THR A 40 -8.54 4.47 11.62
C THR A 40 -8.02 5.50 10.62
N THR A 41 -8.29 5.32 9.34
CA THR A 41 -7.89 6.26 8.28
C THR A 41 -8.50 7.64 8.50
N LEU A 42 -9.80 7.69 8.84
CA LEU A 42 -10.51 8.91 9.14
C LEU A 42 -9.95 9.60 10.39
N ALA A 43 -9.73 8.86 11.47
CA ALA A 43 -9.17 9.40 12.71
C ALA A 43 -7.74 9.96 12.49
N ARG A 44 -6.93 9.33 11.64
CA ARG A 44 -5.60 9.83 11.25
C ARG A 44 -5.69 11.07 10.35
N HIS A 45 -6.64 11.11 9.42
CA HIS A 45 -6.88 12.23 8.50
C HIS A 45 -7.29 13.51 9.25
N GLN A 46 -8.18 13.39 10.24
CA GLN A 46 -8.66 14.51 11.06
C GLN A 46 -7.57 15.24 11.84
N LYS A 47 -6.38 14.63 12.02
CA LYS A 47 -5.22 15.27 12.65
C LYS A 47 -4.45 16.21 11.73
N ARG A 48 -4.85 16.35 10.46
CA ARG A 48 -4.17 17.16 9.43
C ARG A 48 -5.15 18.17 8.84
N HIS A 49 -4.67 19.35 8.43
CA HIS A 49 -5.48 20.31 7.68
C HIS A 49 -5.59 19.89 6.21
N ARG A 50 -6.81 19.68 5.71
CA ARG A 50 -7.12 19.12 4.39
C ARG A 50 -8.42 19.71 3.84
N ASP A 51 -8.54 19.75 2.52
CA ASP A 51 -9.65 20.41 1.80
C ASP A 51 -10.89 19.52 1.58
N PHE A 52 -10.91 18.30 2.14
CA PHE A 52 -12.00 17.34 1.94
C PHE A 52 -12.37 16.59 3.23
N GLY A 53 -13.65 16.24 3.33
CA GLY A 53 -14.29 15.74 4.57
C GLY A 53 -14.61 14.25 4.54
N VAL A 54 -15.38 13.81 5.55
CA VAL A 54 -15.80 12.41 5.74
C VAL A 54 -16.57 11.87 4.54
N GLU A 55 -17.46 12.67 3.97
CA GLU A 55 -18.31 12.26 2.84
C GLU A 55 -17.49 11.95 1.59
N ASP A 56 -16.49 12.79 1.28
CA ASP A 56 -15.57 12.56 0.17
C ASP A 56 -14.75 11.30 0.40
N MET A 57 -14.19 11.13 1.61
CA MET A 57 -13.44 9.93 1.96
C MET A 57 -14.28 8.66 1.83
N ARG A 58 -15.55 8.71 2.24
CA ARG A 58 -16.48 7.58 2.13
C ARG A 58 -16.80 7.25 0.69
N ARG A 59 -16.96 8.27 -0.16
CA ARG A 59 -17.20 8.12 -1.61
C ARG A 59 -16.01 7.49 -2.33
N TRP A 60 -14.78 7.77 -1.88
CA TRP A 60 -13.56 7.22 -2.49
C TRP A 60 -13.08 5.92 -1.85
N TRP A 61 -13.70 5.48 -0.75
CA TRP A 61 -13.24 4.32 0.00
C TRP A 61 -13.42 3.03 -0.81
N LEU A 62 -12.34 2.27 -0.97
CA LEU A 62 -12.32 0.98 -1.64
C LEU A 62 -11.91 -0.10 -0.62
N PRO A 63 -12.86 -0.88 -0.06
CA PRO A 63 -12.53 -1.90 0.92
C PRO A 63 -11.79 -3.07 0.26
N HIS A 64 -10.67 -3.50 0.87
CA HIS A 64 -9.87 -4.65 0.43
C HIS A 64 -9.46 -4.58 -1.06
N ASP A 65 -9.05 -3.40 -1.53
CA ASP A 65 -8.64 -3.16 -2.92
C ASP A 65 -7.20 -3.62 -3.20
N THR A 66 -6.91 -4.89 -2.90
CA THR A 66 -5.61 -5.51 -3.15
C THR A 66 -5.39 -5.74 -4.65
N LEU A 67 -4.13 -5.77 -5.09
CA LEU A 67 -3.80 -6.00 -6.50
C LEU A 67 -4.10 -7.43 -6.95
N GLY A 68 -4.13 -8.38 -6.01
CA GLY A 68 -4.38 -9.80 -6.26
C GLY A 68 -3.20 -10.46 -6.96
N VAL A 69 -1.98 -10.01 -6.67
CA VAL A 69 -0.74 -10.59 -7.19
C VAL A 69 -0.19 -11.64 -6.22
N ALA A 70 0.64 -12.55 -6.72
CA ALA A 70 1.31 -13.52 -5.87
C ALA A 70 2.20 -12.80 -4.84
N ASN A 71 2.19 -13.29 -3.59
CA ASN A 71 2.99 -12.78 -2.48
C ASN A 71 2.72 -11.30 -2.14
N GLU A 72 1.51 -10.79 -2.41
CA GLU A 72 1.06 -9.50 -1.86
C GLU A 72 0.94 -9.62 -0.34
N VAL A 73 1.63 -8.74 0.38
CA VAL A 73 1.71 -8.76 1.84
C VAL A 73 0.82 -7.67 2.42
N LEU A 74 -0.03 -8.05 3.37
CA LEU A 74 -0.88 -7.11 4.09
C LEU A 74 -0.12 -6.54 5.28
N ILE A 75 -0.10 -5.21 5.39
CA ILE A 75 0.39 -4.48 6.55
C ILE A 75 -0.82 -3.97 7.32
N GLY A 76 -1.03 -4.51 8.51
CA GLY A 76 -2.18 -4.19 9.34
C GLY A 76 -1.99 -2.89 10.12
N GLU A 77 -3.09 -2.20 10.44
CA GLU A 77 -3.08 -0.93 11.17
C GLU A 77 -2.46 -0.95 12.58
N GLN A 78 -2.24 -2.15 13.15
CA GLN A 78 -1.63 -2.36 14.47
C GLN A 78 -0.09 -2.48 14.40
N GLN A 79 0.49 -2.65 13.21
CA GLN A 79 1.94 -2.68 13.06
C GLN A 79 2.53 -1.28 13.26
N ASP A 80 3.69 -1.22 13.89
CA ASP A 80 4.45 0.02 14.02
C ASP A 80 5.45 0.19 12.88
N LEU A 81 5.87 1.44 12.67
CA LEU A 81 6.79 1.81 11.60
C LEU A 81 8.10 1.02 11.64
N THR A 82 8.63 0.75 12.84
CA THR A 82 9.90 0.01 12.99
C THR A 82 9.75 -1.40 12.46
N THR A 83 8.66 -2.08 12.81
CA THR A 83 8.34 -3.45 12.38
C THR A 83 8.07 -3.49 10.88
N GLU A 84 7.30 -2.54 10.35
CA GLU A 84 7.02 -2.41 8.91
C GLU A 84 8.32 -2.25 8.09
N VAL A 85 9.18 -1.30 8.51
CA VAL A 85 10.45 -1.03 7.84
C VAL A 85 11.37 -2.24 7.95
N GLN A 86 11.49 -2.85 9.13
CA GLN A 86 12.34 -4.02 9.33
C GLN A 86 11.87 -5.19 8.44
N GLN A 87 10.58 -5.43 8.34
CA GLN A 87 10.01 -6.46 7.47
C GLN A 87 10.36 -6.22 5.99
N ILE A 88 10.19 -4.99 5.50
CA ILE A 88 10.53 -4.63 4.11
C ILE A 88 12.04 -4.76 3.88
N MET A 89 12.86 -4.29 4.82
CA MET A 89 14.31 -4.35 4.73
C MET A 89 14.82 -5.78 4.76
N THR A 90 14.31 -6.63 5.64
CA THR A 90 14.64 -8.06 5.67
C THR A 90 14.26 -8.71 4.35
N ALA A 91 13.02 -8.50 3.87
CA ALA A 91 12.63 -8.99 2.56
C ALA A 91 13.61 -8.51 1.49
N MET A 92 13.96 -7.23 1.43
CA MET A 92 14.96 -6.72 0.47
C MET A 92 16.32 -7.44 0.54
N HIS A 93 16.76 -7.88 1.71
CA HIS A 93 18.06 -8.56 1.92
C HIS A 93 18.02 -10.09 1.89
N ASP A 94 16.85 -10.74 1.94
CA ASP A 94 16.69 -12.21 1.85
C ASP A 94 17.01 -12.78 0.43
N CYS A 95 18.02 -12.21 -0.21
CA CYS A 95 18.66 -12.70 -1.43
C CYS A 95 20.09 -13.17 -1.09
N ASP A 96 20.19 -14.15 -0.20
CA ASP A 96 21.24 -15.17 -0.20
C ASP A 96 20.63 -16.53 -0.52
#